data_AF-A0A1H4IMH5-F1
#
_entry.id   AF-A0A1H4IMH5-F1
#
_cell.length_a   1.000
_cell.length_b   1.000
_cell.length_c   1.000
_cell.angle_alpha   90.00
_cell.angle_beta   90.00
_cell.angle_gamma   90.00
#
_symmetry.space_group_name_H-M   'P 1'
#
loop_
_entity.id
_entity.type
_entity.pdbx_description
1 polymer ?
#
loop_
_entity_poly.entity_id
_entity_poly.type
_entity_poly.pdbx_seq_one_letter_code
_entity_poly.pdbx_strand_id
1 'polypeptide(L)'
;MNHDKYDDAYISSILNTVKTVAIVGASANEVRPSFFVTKYLIDKGYTVFPVNPGQAGREIAGRPVVARLSDLPEPVDMVDIFRPSAAIPGVTDEILAMDPLPGVVWMQLTVRDDASAVRLEEKGIRVVMDRCPKIEYARLSREIGWNGVNSRVISSKKPIMRKGFQSFGIRQR
;
A
#
# COMPACT_ATOMS: atom_id res chain seq x y z
N MET A 1 2.51 5.69 -17.32
CA MET A 1 1.05 5.37 -17.49
C MET A 1 0.22 6.64 -17.21
N ASN A 2 -1.03 6.83 -17.65
CA ASN A 2 -1.79 8.08 -17.32
C ASN A 2 -2.47 8.05 -15.93
N HIS A 3 -2.42 6.92 -15.22
CA HIS A 3 -2.82 6.76 -13.81
C HIS A 3 -4.26 7.14 -13.40
N ASP A 4 -5.13 7.52 -14.34
CA ASP A 4 -6.55 7.77 -14.07
C ASP A 4 -7.33 6.48 -13.77
N LYS A 5 -6.91 5.38 -14.39
CA LYS A 5 -7.54 4.06 -14.31
C LYS A 5 -6.47 2.97 -14.29
N TYR A 6 -6.74 1.92 -13.52
CA TYR A 6 -5.92 0.72 -13.42
C TYR A 6 -6.77 -0.50 -13.71
N ASP A 7 -6.24 -1.45 -14.48
CA ASP A 7 -6.88 -2.75 -14.65
C ASP A 7 -6.87 -3.52 -13.32
N ASP A 8 -7.95 -4.27 -13.05
CA ASP A 8 -8.03 -5.18 -11.90
C ASP A 8 -6.84 -6.15 -11.86
N ALA A 9 -6.41 -6.66 -13.01
CA ALA A 9 -5.28 -7.58 -13.13
C ALA A 9 -3.99 -6.89 -12.67
N TYR A 10 -3.75 -5.63 -13.06
CA TYR A 10 -2.57 -4.87 -12.64
C TYR A 10 -2.52 -4.73 -11.11
N ILE A 11 -3.63 -4.25 -10.51
CA ILE A 11 -3.72 -4.07 -9.06
C ILE A 11 -3.62 -5.41 -8.32
N SER A 12 -4.31 -6.45 -8.80
CA SER A 12 -4.25 -7.77 -8.18
C SER A 12 -2.84 -8.38 -8.27
N SER A 13 -2.09 -8.12 -9.34
CA SER A 13 -0.72 -8.61 -9.51
C SER A 13 0.22 -7.95 -8.50
N ILE A 14 0.05 -6.65 -8.24
CA ILE A 14 0.80 -5.93 -7.22
C ILE A 14 0.48 -6.51 -5.84
N LEU A 15 -0.80 -6.54 -5.47
CA LEU A 15 -1.22 -6.94 -4.12
C LEU A 15 -0.94 -8.42 -3.82
N ASN A 16 -0.91 -9.30 -4.82
CA ASN A 16 -0.54 -10.71 -4.61
C ASN A 16 0.96 -10.96 -4.50
N THR A 17 1.79 -10.11 -5.10
CA THR A 17 3.26 -10.30 -5.15
C THR A 17 3.98 -9.57 -4.03
N VAL A 18 3.49 -8.39 -3.64
CA VAL A 18 4.03 -7.60 -2.51
C VAL A 18 3.84 -8.36 -1.20
N LYS A 19 4.88 -8.39 -0.37
CA LYS A 19 4.87 -8.99 0.98
C LYS A 19 5.27 -7.98 2.04
N THR A 20 6.25 -7.12 1.76
CA THR A 20 6.74 -6.08 2.67
C THR A 20 6.30 -4.68 2.21
N VAL A 21 5.77 -3.88 3.13
CA VAL A 21 5.22 -2.54 2.84
C VAL A 21 5.74 -1.50 3.83
N ALA A 22 6.36 -0.43 3.34
CA ALA A 22 6.64 0.75 4.14
C ALA A 22 5.48 1.75 4.05
N ILE A 23 4.94 2.20 5.20
CA ILE A 23 3.85 3.19 5.26
C ILE A 23 4.43 4.55 5.62
N VAL A 24 4.66 5.41 4.63
CA VAL A 24 5.19 6.77 4.82
C VAL A 24 4.09 7.71 5.28
N GLY A 25 4.28 8.35 6.43
CA GLY A 25 3.24 9.16 7.08
C GLY A 25 2.28 8.34 7.94
N ALA A 26 2.72 7.19 8.45
CA ALA A 26 1.97 6.40 9.41
C ALA A 26 1.65 7.22 10.68
N SER A 27 0.43 7.09 11.20
CA SER A 27 -0.03 7.82 12.40
C SER A 27 -0.47 6.84 13.47
N ALA A 28 -0.15 7.14 14.74
CA ALA A 28 -0.65 6.40 15.90
C ALA A 28 -2.11 6.73 16.25
N ASN A 29 -2.65 7.83 15.72
CA ASN A 29 -4.05 8.17 15.91
C ASN A 29 -4.96 7.19 15.14
N GLU A 30 -5.75 6.43 15.88
CA GLU A 30 -6.60 5.36 15.35
C GLU A 30 -7.70 5.83 14.42
N VAL A 31 -8.09 7.11 14.45
CA VAL A 31 -9.09 7.66 13.52
C VAL A 31 -8.49 8.04 12.17
N ARG A 32 -7.15 8.03 12.02
CA ARG A 32 -6.50 8.41 10.76
C ARG A 32 -6.50 7.23 9.77
N PRO A 33 -6.72 7.50 8.47
CA PRO A 33 -6.69 6.47 7.43
C PRO A 33 -5.42 5.62 7.43
N SER A 34 -4.25 6.23 7.68
CA SER A 34 -2.99 5.50 7.71
C SER A 34 -2.94 4.42 8.80
N PHE A 35 -3.53 4.67 9.98
CA PHE A 35 -3.62 3.65 11.03
C PHE A 35 -4.47 2.45 10.59
N PHE A 36 -5.65 2.71 10.01
CA PHE A 36 -6.53 1.65 9.52
C PHE A 36 -5.90 0.82 8.41
N VAL A 37 -5.17 1.46 7.48
CA VAL A 37 -4.48 0.76 6.39
C VAL A 37 -3.32 -0.07 6.94
N THR A 38 -2.51 0.47 7.84
CA THR A 38 -1.45 -0.28 8.52
C THR A 38 -2.00 -1.54 9.20
N LYS A 39 -3.01 -1.38 10.05
CA LYS A 39 -3.64 -2.51 10.76
C LYS A 39 -4.24 -3.53 9.79
N TYR A 40 -4.97 -3.08 8.78
CA TYR A 40 -5.58 -3.95 7.80
C TYR A 40 -4.55 -4.78 7.02
N LEU A 41 -3.45 -4.18 6.57
CA LEU A 41 -2.41 -4.91 5.85
C LEU A 41 -1.70 -5.92 6.76
N ILE A 42 -1.47 -5.59 8.04
CA ILE A 42 -0.97 -6.56 9.02
C ILE A 42 -1.93 -7.74 9.16
N ASP A 43 -3.23 -7.49 9.31
CA ASP A 43 -4.26 -8.54 9.45
C ASP A 43 -4.40 -9.39 8.18
N LYS A 44 -4.06 -8.83 7.00
CA LYS A 44 -3.96 -9.57 5.73
C LYS A 44 -2.65 -10.34 5.54
N GLY A 45 -1.74 -10.26 6.51
CA GLY A 45 -0.49 -11.02 6.55
C GLY A 45 0.67 -10.38 5.81
N TYR A 46 0.61 -9.08 5.51
CA TYR A 46 1.77 -8.32 5.03
C TYR A 46 2.71 -8.00 6.20
N THR A 47 4.00 -7.95 5.91
CA THR A 47 4.99 -7.33 6.81
C THR A 47 4.93 -5.82 6.58
N VAL A 48 4.60 -5.05 7.61
CA VAL A 48 4.37 -3.60 7.48
C VAL A 48 5.32 -2.83 8.38
N PHE A 49 5.99 -1.85 7.80
CA PHE A 49 6.93 -0.94 8.46
C PHE A 49 6.37 0.49 8.47
N PRO A 50 5.89 0.98 9.62
CA PRO A 50 5.49 2.38 9.76
C PRO A 50 6.69 3.33 9.65
N VAL A 51 6.58 4.38 8.85
CA VAL A 51 7.62 5.41 8.70
C VAL A 51 7.04 6.78 9.06
N ASN A 52 7.53 7.35 10.17
CA ASN A 52 7.17 8.69 10.61
C ASN A 52 8.25 9.26 11.57
N PRO A 53 8.96 10.34 11.19
CA PRO A 53 9.96 10.98 12.05
C PRO A 53 9.43 11.38 13.43
N GLY A 54 8.18 11.87 13.51
CA GLY A 54 7.59 12.33 14.76
C GLY A 54 7.12 11.22 15.69
N GLN A 55 7.17 9.96 15.26
CA GLN A 55 6.80 8.79 16.07
C GLN A 55 7.93 7.74 16.13
N ALA A 56 9.12 8.07 15.64
CA ALA A 56 10.24 7.15 15.60
C ALA A 56 10.56 6.58 17.00
N GLY A 57 10.82 5.28 17.08
CA GLY A 57 11.07 4.56 18.33
C GLY A 57 9.81 4.19 19.13
N ARG A 58 8.62 4.55 18.65
CA ARG A 58 7.34 4.09 19.21
C ARG A 58 6.78 2.94 18.38
N GLU A 59 5.57 2.50 18.73
CA GLU A 59 4.83 1.52 17.96
C GLU A 59 3.54 2.11 17.36
N ILE A 60 3.21 1.67 16.16
CA ILE A 60 1.92 1.90 15.52
C ILE A 60 1.35 0.53 15.14
N ALA A 61 0.16 0.20 15.65
CA ALA A 61 -0.49 -1.09 15.43
C ALA A 61 0.41 -2.31 15.74
N GLY A 62 1.24 -2.22 16.79
CA GLY A 62 2.16 -3.29 17.21
C GLY A 62 3.35 -3.49 16.26
N ARG A 63 3.74 -2.45 15.51
CA ARG A 63 4.95 -2.42 14.67
C ARG A 63 5.84 -1.24 15.06
N PRO A 64 7.17 -1.45 15.18
CA PRO A 64 8.10 -0.38 15.49
C PRO A 64 8.14 0.65 14.36
N VAL A 65 8.18 1.92 14.73
CA VAL A 65 8.20 3.04 13.78
C VAL A 65 9.62 3.52 13.57
N VAL A 66 10.00 3.67 12.30
CA VAL A 66 11.28 4.28 11.91
C VAL A 66 11.08 5.71 11.42
N ALA A 67 12.13 6.53 11.47
CA ALA A 67 12.02 7.93 11.06
C ALA A 67 12.01 8.09 9.53
N ARG A 68 12.88 7.36 8.84
CA ARG A 68 13.11 7.50 7.39
C ARG A 68 13.06 6.15 6.68
N LEU A 69 12.91 6.18 5.35
CA LEU A 69 13.00 4.98 4.52
C LEU A 69 14.39 4.32 4.60
N SER A 70 15.45 5.11 4.80
CA SER A 70 16.82 4.62 5.02
C SER A 70 17.01 3.81 6.30
N ASP A 71 16.09 3.96 7.26
CA ASP A 71 16.19 3.35 8.58
C ASP A 71 15.41 2.01 8.65
N LEU A 72 14.87 1.56 7.52
CA LEU A 72 14.15 0.29 7.44
C LEU A 72 15.10 -0.88 7.73
N PRO A 73 14.66 -1.87 8.53
CA PRO A 73 15.52 -3.00 8.92
C PRO A 73 15.75 -4.00 7.78
N GLU A 74 14.90 -3.99 6.76
CA GLU A 74 14.99 -4.84 5.59
C GLU A 74 14.41 -4.13 4.36
N PRO A 75 14.77 -4.57 3.13
CA PRO A 75 14.18 -4.04 1.91
C PRO A 75 12.66 -4.26 1.85
N VAL A 76 11.96 -3.33 1.21
CA VAL A 76 10.50 -3.38 1.06
C VAL A 76 10.08 -3.52 -0.39
N ASP A 77 9.04 -4.32 -0.65
CA ASP A 77 8.49 -4.50 -1.99
C ASP A 77 7.67 -3.28 -2.44
N MET A 78 7.01 -2.61 -1.50
CA MET A 78 6.11 -1.49 -1.76
C MET A 78 6.29 -0.34 -0.76
N VAL A 79 6.30 0.89 -1.26
CA VAL A 79 6.21 2.11 -0.43
C VAL A 79 4.83 2.74 -0.62
N ASP A 80 4.05 2.82 0.47
CA ASP A 80 2.69 3.37 0.50
C ASP A 80 2.68 4.74 1.20
N ILE A 81 2.23 5.79 0.50
CA ILE A 81 2.49 7.18 0.88
C ILE A 81 1.18 7.89 1.28
N PHE A 82 1.13 8.32 2.55
CA PHE A 82 0.05 9.13 3.14
C PHE A 82 0.43 10.61 3.32
N ARG A 83 1.53 11.05 2.71
CA ARG A 83 1.96 12.45 2.71
C ARG A 83 1.25 13.20 1.57
N PRO A 84 0.99 14.52 1.73
CA PRO A 84 0.35 15.31 0.68
C PRO A 84 1.20 15.34 -0.61
N SER A 85 0.57 15.56 -1.77
CA SER A 85 1.24 15.62 -3.08
C SER A 85 2.50 16.51 -3.10
N ALA A 86 2.46 17.65 -2.41
CA ALA A 86 3.61 18.56 -2.33
C ALA A 86 4.87 17.95 -1.68
N ALA A 87 4.73 16.87 -0.90
CA ALA A 87 5.85 16.16 -0.29
C ALA A 87 6.36 14.98 -1.14
N ILE A 88 5.63 14.61 -2.21
CA ILE A 88 5.97 13.45 -3.04
C ILE A 88 7.33 13.57 -3.70
N PRO A 89 7.75 14.72 -4.27
CA PRO A 89 9.08 14.83 -4.88
C PRO A 89 10.21 14.43 -3.92
N GLY A 90 10.15 14.88 -2.65
CA GLY A 90 11.15 14.53 -1.65
C GLY A 90 11.09 13.05 -1.23
N VAL A 91 9.89 12.48 -1.10
CA VAL A 91 9.74 11.04 -0.82
C VAL A 91 10.24 10.20 -2.00
N THR A 92 10.03 10.65 -3.24
CA THR A 92 10.56 10.02 -4.44
C THR A 92 12.09 10.04 -4.45
N ASP A 93 12.72 11.13 -4.04
CA ASP A 93 14.18 11.19 -3.92
C ASP A 93 14.69 10.19 -2.87
N GLU A 94 14.02 10.07 -1.72
CA GLU A 94 14.35 9.05 -0.70
C GLU A 94 14.20 7.62 -1.25
N ILE A 95 13.11 7.33 -1.98
CA ILE A 95 12.86 6.03 -2.59
C ILE A 95 13.94 5.68 -3.61
N LEU A 96 14.32 6.63 -4.46
CA LEU A 96 15.35 6.42 -5.49
C LEU A 96 16.76 6.28 -4.92
N ALA A 97 16.98 6.66 -3.66
CA ALA A 97 18.23 6.44 -2.95
C ALA A 97 18.30 5.08 -2.22
N MET A 98 17.21 4.31 -2.19
CA MET A 98 17.18 2.99 -1.57
C MET A 98 17.96 1.96 -2.41
N ASP A 99 18.62 1.03 -1.73
CA ASP A 99 19.25 -0.14 -2.33
C ASP A 99 18.90 -1.41 -1.53
N PRO A 100 18.14 -2.37 -2.08
CA PRO A 100 17.52 -2.34 -3.40
C PRO A 100 16.30 -1.40 -3.48
N LEU A 101 15.97 -0.96 -4.69
CA LEU A 101 14.76 -0.18 -4.97
C LEU A 101 13.49 -1.02 -4.72
N PRO A 102 12.40 -0.40 -4.21
CA PRO A 102 11.12 -1.09 -4.10
C PRO A 102 10.53 -1.36 -5.49
N GLY A 103 9.81 -2.47 -5.63
CA GLY A 103 9.15 -2.82 -6.90
C GLY A 103 7.88 -2.00 -7.18
N VAL A 104 7.33 -1.32 -6.16
CA VAL A 104 6.07 -0.58 -6.23
C VAL A 104 6.10 0.69 -5.38
N VAL A 105 5.57 1.79 -5.92
CA VAL A 105 5.18 2.97 -5.14
C VAL A 105 3.67 3.16 -5.25
N TRP A 106 3.04 3.35 -4.11
CA TRP A 106 1.60 3.49 -3.97
C TRP A 106 1.28 4.83 -3.31
N MET A 107 0.60 5.72 -4.02
CA MET A 107 0.14 6.99 -3.49
C MET A 107 -1.33 6.89 -3.14
N GLN A 108 -1.67 7.25 -1.90
CA GLN A 108 -3.01 7.12 -1.35
C GLN A 108 -4.04 8.02 -2.05
N LEU A 109 -5.30 7.86 -1.65
CA LEU A 109 -6.40 8.71 -2.10
C LEU A 109 -6.03 10.20 -1.97
N THR A 110 -6.37 10.99 -2.99
CA THR A 110 -6.06 12.42 -3.12
C THR A 110 -4.57 12.76 -3.24
N VAL A 111 -3.69 11.76 -3.31
CA VAL A 111 -2.25 11.94 -3.50
C VAL A 111 -1.88 11.54 -4.93
N ARG A 112 -1.43 12.53 -5.70
CA ARG A 112 -1.00 12.39 -7.10
C ARG A 112 0.13 13.36 -7.41
N ASP A 113 1.15 12.88 -8.11
CA ASP A 113 2.22 13.68 -8.71
C ASP A 113 2.77 12.96 -9.95
N ASP A 114 2.35 13.41 -11.13
CA ASP A 114 2.67 12.74 -12.39
C ASP A 114 4.16 12.84 -12.75
N ALA A 115 4.84 13.93 -12.37
CA ALA A 115 6.27 14.10 -12.63
C ALA A 115 7.11 13.08 -11.84
N SER A 116 6.80 12.87 -10.56
CA SER A 116 7.46 11.86 -9.74
C SER A 116 7.10 10.45 -10.18
N ALA A 117 5.87 10.21 -10.65
CA ALA A 117 5.48 8.93 -11.23
C ALA A 117 6.36 8.56 -12.43
N VAL A 118 6.59 9.48 -13.37
CA VAL A 118 7.49 9.26 -14.52
C VAL A 118 8.89 8.90 -14.06
N ARG A 119 9.46 9.67 -13.11
CA ARG A 119 10.81 9.42 -12.57
C ARG A 119 10.95 8.01 -11.95
N LEU A 120 9.91 7.55 -11.26
CA LEU A 120 9.87 6.21 -10.67
C LEU A 120 9.72 5.12 -11.73
N GLU A 121 8.82 5.32 -12.70
CA GLU A 121 8.58 4.38 -13.81
C GLU A 121 9.84 4.19 -14.68
N GLU A 122 10.63 5.24 -14.91
CA GLU A 122 11.92 5.18 -15.62
C GLU A 122 12.94 4.26 -14.94
N LYS A 123 12.79 4.01 -13.64
CA LYS A 123 13.63 3.09 -12.86
C LYS A 123 13.03 1.68 -12.76
N GLY A 124 11.95 1.41 -13.49
CA GLY A 124 11.24 0.13 -13.49
C GLY A 124 10.30 -0.07 -12.29
N ILE A 125 10.05 0.98 -11.51
CA ILE A 125 9.15 0.92 -10.35
C ILE A 125 7.70 1.06 -10.84
N ARG A 126 6.82 0.16 -10.42
CA ARG A 126 5.38 0.26 -10.73
C ARG A 126 4.72 1.33 -9.86
N VAL A 127 3.94 2.22 -10.46
CA VAL A 127 3.30 3.33 -9.73
C VAL A 127 1.77 3.22 -9.73
N VAL A 128 1.18 3.27 -8.54
CA VAL A 128 -0.27 3.42 -8.32
C VAL A 128 -0.53 4.76 -7.63
N MET A 129 -1.46 5.56 -8.13
CA MET A 129 -1.85 6.85 -7.56
C MET A 129 -3.35 6.93 -7.32
N ASP A 130 -3.75 7.76 -6.35
CA ASP A 130 -5.14 7.97 -5.97
C ASP A 130 -5.91 6.67 -5.71
N ARG A 131 -5.28 5.70 -5.05
CA ARG A 131 -5.93 4.43 -4.65
C ARG A 131 -5.57 4.09 -3.23
N CYS A 132 -6.42 3.31 -2.57
CA CYS A 132 -6.11 2.76 -1.25
C CYS A 132 -5.96 1.24 -1.36
N PRO A 133 -4.82 0.65 -0.95
CA PRO A 133 -4.59 -0.79 -1.06
C PRO A 133 -5.57 -1.58 -0.20
N LYS A 134 -6.02 -1.04 0.95
CA LYS A 134 -7.12 -1.62 1.74
C LYS A 134 -8.42 -1.73 0.94
N ILE A 135 -8.83 -0.63 0.29
CA ILE A 135 -10.07 -0.60 -0.51
C ILE A 135 -9.95 -1.53 -1.71
N GLU A 136 -8.85 -1.46 -2.44
CA GLU A 136 -8.62 -2.32 -3.61
C GLU A 136 -8.54 -3.80 -3.23
N TYR A 137 -7.87 -4.14 -2.12
CA TYR A 137 -7.84 -5.51 -1.62
C TYR A 137 -9.23 -5.99 -1.25
N ALA A 138 -9.99 -5.23 -0.47
CA ALA A 138 -11.35 -5.60 -0.05
C ALA A 138 -12.30 -5.72 -1.26
N ARG A 139 -12.11 -4.88 -2.28
CA ARG A 139 -12.85 -4.94 -3.55
C ARG A 139 -12.52 -6.21 -4.33
N LEU A 140 -11.24 -6.49 -4.56
CA LEU A 140 -10.78 -7.61 -5.39
C LEU A 140 -10.94 -8.99 -4.70
N SER A 141 -10.86 -9.03 -3.37
CA SER A 141 -11.22 -10.21 -2.56
C SER A 141 -12.73 -10.39 -2.39
N ARG A 142 -13.52 -9.38 -2.77
CA ARG A 142 -15.00 -9.30 -2.68
C ARG A 142 -15.55 -9.10 -1.25
N GLU A 143 -14.69 -8.93 -0.25
CA GLU A 143 -15.11 -8.71 1.14
C GLU A 143 -15.87 -7.40 1.33
N ILE A 144 -15.54 -6.36 0.56
CA ILE A 144 -16.22 -5.06 0.69
C ILE A 144 -17.73 -5.17 0.39
N GLY A 145 -18.13 -6.19 -0.37
CA GLY A 145 -19.53 -6.50 -0.69
C GLY A 145 -20.36 -6.91 0.52
N TRP A 146 -19.75 -7.42 1.59
CA TRP A 146 -20.48 -7.71 2.84
C TRP A 146 -21.02 -6.45 3.51
N ASN A 147 -20.39 -5.31 3.25
CA ASN A 147 -20.85 -4.01 3.72
C ASN A 147 -21.77 -3.32 2.70
N GLY A 148 -22.29 -4.06 1.71
CA GLY A 148 -23.19 -3.51 0.67
C GLY A 148 -22.50 -2.72 -0.44
N VAL A 149 -21.16 -2.68 -0.48
CA VAL A 149 -20.42 -1.95 -1.51
C VAL A 149 -20.22 -2.81 -2.76
N ASN A 150 -20.51 -2.26 -3.93
CA ASN A 150 -20.30 -2.97 -5.20
C ASN A 150 -18.80 -3.26 -5.44
N SER A 151 -18.40 -4.53 -5.39
CA SER A 151 -17.02 -4.97 -5.65
C SER A 151 -16.61 -4.86 -7.12
N ARG A 152 -17.58 -4.75 -8.05
CA ARG A 152 -17.41 -4.86 -9.50
C ARG A 152 -16.78 -6.18 -9.96
N VAL A 153 -16.78 -7.21 -9.10
CA VAL A 153 -16.22 -8.53 -9.38
C VAL A 153 -17.30 -9.59 -9.19
N ILE A 154 -17.70 -10.22 -10.30
CA ILE A 154 -18.62 -11.37 -10.34
C ILE A 154 -17.81 -12.62 -10.64
N SER A 155 -18.01 -13.69 -9.86
CA SER A 155 -17.36 -14.98 -10.12
C SER A 155 -18.12 -16.14 -9.48
N SER A 156 -18.23 -17.25 -10.21
CA SER A 156 -18.80 -18.53 -9.76
C SER A 156 -17.80 -19.46 -9.06
N LYS A 157 -16.48 -19.18 -9.11
CA LYS A 157 -15.47 -20.05 -8.46
C LYS A 157 -15.52 -19.88 -6.94
N LYS A 158 -15.07 -20.89 -6.18
CA LYS A 158 -14.99 -20.87 -4.70
C LYS A 158 -13.96 -19.83 -4.18
N PRO A 159 -14.29 -18.99 -3.17
CA PRO A 159 -13.36 -18.00 -2.60
C PRO A 159 -12.07 -18.62 -2.05
N ILE A 160 -10.97 -17.87 -2.07
CA ILE A 160 -9.71 -18.27 -1.40
C ILE A 160 -9.83 -17.82 0.06
N MET A 161 -9.85 -18.78 0.98
CA MET A 161 -9.87 -18.50 2.42
C MET A 161 -8.44 -18.18 2.90
N ARG A 162 -8.28 -17.11 3.66
CA ARG A 162 -7.08 -16.77 4.43
C ARG A 162 -7.32 -17.10 5.90
N LYS A 163 -6.25 -17.11 6.69
CA LYS A 163 -6.34 -17.28 8.14
C LYS A 163 -7.14 -16.11 8.75
N GLY A 164 -7.92 -16.41 9.78
CA GLY A 164 -8.80 -15.45 10.46
C GLY A 164 -10.28 -15.71 10.20
N PHE A 165 -11.14 -14.95 10.86
CA PHE A 165 -12.58 -15.04 10.70
C PHE A 165 -13.02 -14.26 9.45
N GLN A 166 -13.72 -14.93 8.54
CA GLN A 166 -14.24 -14.32 7.31
C GLN A 166 -13.17 -13.50 6.57
N SER A 167 -12.01 -14.11 6.30
CA SER A 167 -10.92 -13.45 5.58
C SER A 167 -10.71 -14.15 4.24
N PHE A 168 -10.96 -13.44 3.14
CA PHE A 168 -10.73 -13.86 1.77
C PHE A 168 -9.44 -13.24 1.21
N GLY A 169 -8.78 -13.99 0.33
CA GLY A 169 -7.64 -13.53 -0.45
C GLY A 169 -8.02 -13.03 -1.84
N ILE A 170 -7.16 -12.19 -2.42
CA ILE A 170 -7.22 -11.84 -3.84
C ILE A 170 -6.84 -13.07 -4.67
N ARG A 171 -7.56 -13.32 -5.76
CA ARG A 171 -7.20 -14.38 -6.70
C ARG A 171 -6.14 -13.91 -7.67
N GLN A 172 -5.22 -14.79 -8.02
CA GLN A 172 -4.43 -14.63 -9.22
C GLN A 172 -5.36 -14.89 -10.41
N ARG A 173 -5.47 -13.90 -11.31
CA ARG A 173 -6.22 -14.06 -12.57
C ARG A 173 -5.33 -14.71 -13.61
#